data_AF-A0A1I6I561-F1
#
_entry.id   AF-A0A1I6I561-F1
#
_cell.length_a   1.000
_cell.length_b   1.000
_cell.length_c   1.000
_cell.angle_alpha   90.00
_cell.angle_beta   90.00
_cell.angle_gamma   90.00
#
_symmetry.space_group_name_H-M   'P 1'
#
loop_
_entity.id
_entity.type
_entity.pdbx_description
1 polymer ?
#
loop_
_entity_poly.entity_id
_entity_poly.type
_entity_poly.pdbx_seq_one_letter_code
_entity_poly.pdbx_strand_id
1 'polypeptide(L)'
;MYIYNVTTNIEETAHHFWVKWMKETHIPQVLSTGKFLSAKFTKVLVEEDMGGFTYSVQYTVPDKETLERYYEEDAPALIESIQKKFAGQLVSFKTELEVVDEYFVQRAAATHYLFTYGTLQEREVQLGVFSRPLNGFEDELPQYIISKEKVADLYPTLLHTGVKEDIIKGQVYTLSHQELQKADKYEGAAYERILIQLASGKNAWAYIAK
;
A
#
# COMPACT_ATOMS: atom_id res chain seq x y z
N MET A 1 10.17 -0.24 9.18
CA MET A 1 8.72 -0.55 9.19
C MET A 1 8.46 -1.61 10.22
N TYR A 2 7.39 -1.43 11.00
CA TYR A 2 7.00 -2.38 12.03
C TYR A 2 5.57 -2.86 11.79
N ILE A 3 5.22 -3.98 12.40
CA ILE A 3 3.86 -4.49 12.46
C ILE A 3 3.42 -4.48 13.92
N TYR A 4 2.34 -3.76 14.18
CA TYR A 4 1.57 -3.87 15.42
C TYR A 4 0.49 -4.93 15.23
N ASN A 5 0.69 -6.10 15.82
CA ASN A 5 -0.25 -7.22 15.74
C ASN A 5 -1.10 -7.31 17.00
N VAL A 6 -2.42 -7.45 16.83
CA VAL A 6 -3.37 -7.76 17.91
C VAL A 6 -4.04 -9.08 17.60
N THR A 7 -3.84 -10.07 18.46
CA THR A 7 -4.54 -11.35 18.39
C THR A 7 -5.68 -11.34 19.40
N THR A 8 -6.88 -11.70 18.96
CA THR A 8 -8.11 -11.69 19.78
C THR A 8 -8.83 -13.01 19.64
N ASN A 9 -9.09 -13.67 20.77
CA ASN A 9 -10.08 -14.75 20.88
C ASN A 9 -11.41 -14.12 21.31
N ILE A 10 -12.49 -14.40 20.56
CA ILE A 10 -13.85 -13.88 20.78
C ILE A 10 -14.82 -15.06 20.99
N GLU A 11 -15.69 -14.95 21.99
CA GLU A 11 -16.74 -15.94 22.25
C GLU A 11 -17.70 -16.10 21.06
N GLU A 12 -18.23 -17.31 20.87
CA GLU A 12 -19.13 -17.63 19.74
C GLU A 12 -20.37 -16.73 19.67
N THR A 13 -20.92 -16.36 20.83
CA THR A 13 -22.15 -15.56 20.93
C THR A 13 -21.94 -14.12 20.47
N ALA A 14 -20.74 -13.58 20.63
CA ALA A 14 -20.37 -12.21 20.25
C ALA A 14 -19.69 -12.14 18.87
N HIS A 15 -19.24 -13.28 18.35
CA HIS A 15 -18.42 -13.40 17.14
C HIS A 15 -18.94 -12.61 15.93
N HIS A 16 -20.20 -12.85 15.53
CA HIS A 16 -20.76 -12.23 14.33
C HIS A 16 -20.79 -10.70 14.45
N PHE A 17 -21.22 -10.19 15.61
CA PHE A 17 -21.29 -8.77 15.88
C PHE A 17 -19.90 -8.13 15.97
N TRP A 18 -18.97 -8.80 16.63
CA TRP A 18 -17.57 -8.36 16.75
C TRP A 18 -16.89 -8.26 15.39
N VAL A 19 -16.98 -9.30 14.54
CA VAL A 19 -16.37 -9.28 13.20
C VAL A 19 -16.94 -8.13 12.36
N LYS A 20 -18.25 -7.91 12.41
CA LYS A 20 -18.89 -6.79 11.70
C LYS A 20 -18.35 -5.45 12.21
N TRP A 21 -18.35 -5.24 13.51
CA TRP A 21 -17.86 -4.02 14.14
C TRP A 21 -16.37 -3.75 13.87
N MET A 22 -15.53 -4.80 13.87
CA MET A 22 -14.12 -4.67 13.53
C MET A 22 -13.92 -4.13 12.13
N LYS A 23 -14.66 -4.67 11.14
CA LYS A 23 -14.58 -4.27 9.73
C LYS A 23 -15.14 -2.88 9.47
N GLU A 24 -16.27 -2.56 10.09
CA GLU A 24 -17.04 -1.35 9.78
C GLU A 24 -16.71 -0.15 10.67
N THR A 25 -16.06 -0.37 11.81
CA THR A 25 -15.82 0.70 12.80
C THR A 25 -14.39 0.71 13.31
N HIS A 26 -13.95 -0.37 13.98
CA HIS A 26 -12.68 -0.32 14.72
C HIS A 26 -11.45 -0.18 13.83
N ILE A 27 -11.29 -1.06 12.84
CA ILE A 27 -10.14 -1.00 11.91
C ILE A 27 -10.13 0.35 11.15
N PRO A 28 -11.26 0.83 10.57
CA PRO A 28 -11.31 2.16 9.99
C PRO A 28 -10.91 3.29 10.95
N GLN A 29 -11.34 3.24 12.22
CA GLN A 29 -10.95 4.24 13.23
C GLN A 29 -9.44 4.22 13.50
N VAL A 30 -8.85 3.04 13.68
CA VAL A 30 -7.39 2.89 13.85
C VAL A 30 -6.64 3.47 12.64
N LEU A 31 -7.08 3.16 11.41
CA LEU A 31 -6.47 3.70 10.20
C LEU A 31 -6.67 5.22 10.06
N SER A 32 -7.81 5.75 10.53
CA SER A 32 -8.11 7.19 10.46
C SER A 32 -7.21 8.07 11.33
N THR A 33 -6.46 7.47 12.26
CA THR A 33 -5.41 8.18 13.02
C THR A 33 -4.27 8.70 12.14
N GLY A 34 -4.13 8.16 10.92
CA GLY A 34 -3.04 8.47 10.00
C GLY A 34 -1.69 7.86 10.38
N LYS A 35 -1.63 7.07 11.47
CA LYS A 35 -0.39 6.47 11.99
C LYS A 35 -0.05 5.11 11.35
N PHE A 36 -0.99 4.50 10.64
CA PHE A 36 -0.82 3.17 10.02
C PHE A 36 -0.99 3.22 8.51
N LEU A 37 -0.10 2.53 7.80
CA LEU A 37 -0.07 2.45 6.33
C LEU A 37 -1.10 1.47 5.79
N SER A 38 -1.34 0.36 6.51
CA SER A 38 -2.30 -0.67 6.10
C SER A 38 -2.72 -1.55 7.29
N ALA A 39 -3.81 -2.30 7.11
CA ALA A 39 -4.24 -3.33 8.05
C ALA A 39 -4.58 -4.64 7.33
N LYS A 40 -4.25 -5.77 7.95
CA LYS A 40 -4.63 -7.12 7.50
C LYS A 40 -5.41 -7.82 8.62
N PHE A 41 -6.68 -8.14 8.36
CA PHE A 41 -7.55 -8.86 9.29
C PHE A 41 -7.68 -10.32 8.89
N THR A 42 -7.21 -11.24 9.75
CA THR A 42 -7.14 -12.68 9.47
C THR A 42 -7.82 -13.50 10.56
N LYS A 43 -8.32 -14.68 10.18
CA LYS A 43 -8.85 -15.69 11.10
C LYS A 43 -7.79 -16.78 11.31
N VAL A 44 -7.55 -17.18 12.55
CA VAL A 44 -6.77 -18.38 12.86
C VAL A 44 -7.63 -19.60 12.57
N LEU A 45 -7.11 -20.53 11.76
CA LEU A 45 -7.84 -21.71 11.31
C LEU A 45 -7.66 -22.94 12.22
N VAL A 46 -6.72 -22.87 13.16
CA VAL A 46 -6.51 -23.94 14.13
C VAL A 46 -7.70 -23.94 15.10
N GLU A 47 -8.32 -25.09 15.28
CA GLU A 47 -9.34 -25.30 16.31
C GLU A 47 -8.64 -25.27 17.68
N GLU A 48 -8.96 -24.27 18.48
CA GLU A 48 -8.48 -24.16 19.86
C GLU A 48 -9.48 -24.85 20.79
N ASP A 49 -8.98 -25.70 21.70
CA ASP A 49 -9.82 -26.41 22.70
C ASP A 49 -10.57 -25.46 23.66
N MET A 50 -10.24 -24.16 23.64
CA MET A 50 -10.81 -23.13 24.51
C MET A 50 -12.15 -22.56 24.03
N GLY A 51 -12.67 -23.01 22.87
CA GLY A 51 -13.90 -22.50 22.28
C GLY A 51 -13.74 -21.08 21.72
N GLY A 52 -14.78 -20.62 21.00
CA GLY A 52 -14.77 -19.30 20.35
C GLY A 52 -13.97 -19.27 19.04
N PHE A 53 -13.59 -18.07 18.62
CA PHE A 53 -12.86 -17.85 17.38
C PHE A 53 -11.67 -16.92 17.58
N THR A 54 -10.51 -17.31 17.07
CA THR A 54 -9.30 -16.49 17.15
C THR A 54 -9.04 -15.75 15.84
N TYR A 55 -8.74 -14.45 15.95
CA TYR A 55 -8.40 -13.56 14.85
C TYR A 55 -7.10 -12.81 15.14
N SER A 56 -6.42 -12.38 14.09
CA SER A 56 -5.27 -11.48 14.15
C SER A 56 -5.53 -10.25 13.28
N VAL A 57 -5.23 -9.07 13.80
CA VAL A 57 -5.16 -7.83 13.02
C VAL A 57 -3.73 -7.34 13.04
N GLN A 58 -3.13 -7.22 11.87
CA GLN A 58 -1.78 -6.70 11.69
C GLN A 58 -1.86 -5.30 11.09
N TYR A 59 -1.38 -4.30 11.82
CA TYR A 59 -1.29 -2.92 11.36
C TYR A 59 0.16 -2.58 11.02
N THR A 60 0.40 -2.09 9.81
CA THR A 60 1.73 -1.68 9.36
C THR A 60 1.99 -0.23 9.75
N VAL A 61 3.10 0.05 10.42
CA VAL A 61 3.51 1.38 10.88
C VAL A 61 4.89 1.73 10.31
N PRO A 62 5.13 2.98 9.86
CA PRO A 62 6.40 3.35 9.19
C PRO A 62 7.62 3.16 10.09
N ASP A 63 7.52 3.60 11.34
CA ASP A 63 8.61 3.63 12.32
C ASP A 63 8.09 3.44 13.76
N LYS A 64 9.02 3.31 14.70
CA LYS A 64 8.71 3.03 16.11
C LYS A 64 8.15 4.25 16.85
N GLU A 65 8.62 5.45 16.54
CA GLU A 65 8.17 6.70 17.17
C GLU A 65 6.68 6.94 16.88
N THR A 66 6.25 6.67 15.64
CA THR A 66 4.84 6.72 15.24
C THR A 66 3.99 5.72 16.02
N LEU A 67 4.51 4.51 16.30
CA LEU A 67 3.82 3.51 17.12
C LEU A 67 3.71 3.95 18.60
N GLU A 68 4.77 4.55 19.14
CA GLU A 68 4.77 5.10 20.50
C GLU A 68 3.71 6.20 20.64
N ARG A 69 3.65 7.13 19.68
CA ARG A 69 2.59 8.15 19.63
C ARG A 69 1.19 7.55 19.54
N TYR A 70 0.99 6.47 18.79
CA TYR A 70 -0.31 5.79 18.75
C TYR A 70 -0.73 5.29 20.14
N TYR A 71 0.21 4.72 20.91
CA TYR A 71 -0.08 4.24 22.25
C TYR A 71 -0.47 5.36 23.22
N GLU A 72 0.12 6.53 23.08
CA GLU A 72 -0.14 7.68 23.96
C GLU A 72 -1.40 8.44 23.55
N GLU A 73 -1.58 8.69 22.25
CA GLU A 73 -2.59 9.61 21.73
C GLU A 73 -3.94 8.94 21.44
N ASP A 74 -3.96 7.70 20.92
CA ASP A 74 -5.17 7.09 20.36
C ASP A 74 -5.61 5.79 21.05
N ALA A 75 -4.65 4.93 21.38
CA ALA A 75 -4.92 3.60 21.90
C ALA A 75 -5.84 3.58 23.14
N PRO A 76 -5.74 4.51 24.13
CA PRO A 76 -6.61 4.49 25.30
C PRO A 76 -8.10 4.58 24.95
N ALA A 77 -8.49 5.51 24.06
CA ALA A 77 -9.88 5.69 23.66
C ALA A 77 -10.39 4.51 22.81
N LEU A 78 -9.55 3.99 21.93
CA LEU A 78 -9.88 2.83 21.10
C LEU A 78 -10.08 1.56 21.95
N ILE A 79 -9.22 1.32 22.94
CA ILE A 79 -9.35 0.19 23.88
C ILE A 79 -10.61 0.34 24.73
N GLU A 80 -10.90 1.54 25.23
CA GLU A 80 -12.13 1.80 26.00
C GLU A 80 -13.39 1.48 25.18
N SER A 81 -13.38 1.80 23.87
CA SER A 81 -14.50 1.48 22.97
C SER A 81 -14.74 -0.02 22.79
N ILE A 82 -13.66 -0.83 22.80
CA ILE A 82 -13.73 -2.30 22.76
C ILE A 82 -14.35 -2.80 24.05
N GLN A 83 -13.82 -2.36 25.21
CA GLN A 83 -14.29 -2.78 26.52
C GLN A 83 -15.77 -2.45 26.72
N LYS A 84 -16.21 -1.24 26.34
CA LYS A 84 -17.63 -0.86 26.42
C LYS A 84 -18.57 -1.76 25.62
N LYS A 85 -18.09 -2.39 24.54
CA LYS A 85 -18.93 -3.19 23.63
C LYS A 85 -18.84 -4.70 23.88
N PHE A 86 -17.69 -5.19 24.35
CA PHE A 86 -17.37 -6.62 24.38
C PHE A 86 -16.70 -7.06 25.68
N ALA A 87 -16.84 -6.29 26.77
CA ALA A 87 -16.28 -6.65 28.08
C ALA A 87 -16.66 -8.08 28.47
N GLY A 88 -15.66 -8.87 28.83
CA GLY A 88 -15.82 -10.27 29.26
C GLY A 88 -16.05 -11.27 28.13
N GLN A 89 -16.23 -10.84 26.88
CA GLN A 89 -16.52 -11.73 25.74
C GLN A 89 -15.29 -11.98 24.84
N LEU A 90 -14.19 -11.25 25.08
CA LEU A 90 -12.96 -11.38 24.32
C LEU A 90 -11.74 -11.31 25.20
N VAL A 91 -10.65 -11.90 24.71
CA VAL A 91 -9.31 -11.76 25.25
C VAL A 91 -8.38 -11.40 24.10
N SER A 92 -7.64 -10.29 24.26
CA SER A 92 -6.69 -9.81 23.26
C SER A 92 -5.29 -9.68 23.85
N PHE A 93 -4.28 -10.00 23.05
CA PHE A 93 -2.89 -9.66 23.34
C PHE A 93 -2.23 -9.04 22.12
N LYS A 94 -1.18 -8.24 22.37
CA LYS A 94 -0.45 -7.52 21.34
C LYS A 94 0.98 -8.03 21.20
N THR A 95 1.48 -8.00 19.98
CA THR A 95 2.88 -8.28 19.62
C THR A 95 3.39 -7.25 18.63
N GLU A 96 4.64 -6.84 18.79
CA GLU A 96 5.33 -5.93 17.89
C GLU A 96 6.36 -6.72 17.09
N LEU A 97 6.36 -6.54 15.77
CA LEU A 97 7.26 -7.25 14.86
C LEU A 97 8.01 -6.22 14.02
N GLU A 98 9.33 -6.37 13.90
CA GLU A 98 10.11 -5.63 12.93
C GLU A 98 10.04 -6.34 11.58
N VAL A 99 9.76 -5.57 10.51
CA VAL A 99 9.81 -6.12 9.16
C VAL A 99 11.25 -6.12 8.69
N VAL A 100 11.87 -7.31 8.70
CA VAL A 100 13.24 -7.51 8.22
C VAL A 100 13.29 -7.53 6.68
N ASP A 101 12.36 -8.24 6.05
CA ASP A 101 12.24 -8.32 4.59
C ASP A 101 10.83 -8.75 4.17
N GLU A 102 10.45 -8.47 2.92
CA GLU A 102 9.16 -8.87 2.33
C GLU A 102 9.37 -9.47 0.94
N TYR A 103 8.94 -10.73 0.76
CA TYR A 103 9.06 -11.44 -0.50
C TYR A 103 7.73 -11.49 -1.24
N PHE A 104 7.73 -11.02 -2.49
CA PHE A 104 6.56 -11.05 -3.36
C PHE A 104 6.83 -12.01 -4.52
N VAL A 105 5.90 -12.94 -4.76
CA VAL A 105 5.97 -13.82 -5.94
C VAL A 105 5.85 -12.96 -7.20
N GLN A 106 6.89 -12.96 -8.03
CA GLN A 106 6.76 -12.48 -9.40
C GLN A 106 5.90 -13.47 -10.17
N ARG A 107 4.60 -13.17 -10.31
CA ARG A 107 3.74 -13.95 -11.20
C ARG A 107 4.11 -13.59 -12.64
N ALA A 108 4.39 -14.60 -13.47
CA ALA A 108 4.64 -14.47 -14.91
C ALA A 108 3.47 -13.86 -15.72
N ALA A 109 2.36 -13.49 -15.05
CA ALA A 109 1.25 -12.71 -15.62
C ALA A 109 1.51 -11.18 -15.60
N ALA A 110 2.62 -10.73 -15.00
CA ALA A 110 3.07 -9.35 -15.09
C ALA A 110 3.69 -9.12 -16.48
N THR A 111 2.84 -8.80 -17.46
CA THR A 111 3.21 -8.66 -18.89
C THR A 111 3.50 -7.23 -19.31
N HIS A 112 3.30 -6.26 -18.42
CA HIS A 112 3.48 -4.84 -18.74
C HIS A 112 4.67 -4.26 -18.00
N TYR A 113 5.52 -3.57 -18.74
CA TYR A 113 6.50 -2.66 -18.17
C TYR A 113 5.86 -1.28 -18.02
N LEU A 114 6.06 -0.64 -16.87
CA LEU A 114 5.68 0.75 -16.62
C LEU A 114 6.95 1.54 -16.29
N PHE A 115 7.32 2.48 -17.16
CA PHE A 115 8.40 3.43 -16.92
C PHE A 115 7.86 4.60 -16.09
N THR A 116 8.52 4.87 -14.96
CA THR A 116 8.14 5.91 -14.01
C THR A 116 9.28 6.88 -13.81
N TYR A 117 8.95 8.16 -13.68
CA TYR A 117 9.89 9.28 -13.50
C TYR A 117 9.42 10.25 -12.40
N GLY A 118 8.50 9.82 -11.54
CA GLY A 118 7.82 10.65 -10.53
C GLY A 118 7.36 9.84 -9.32
N THR A 119 6.28 10.29 -8.66
CA THR A 119 5.85 9.82 -7.32
C THR A 119 5.53 8.33 -7.23
N LEU A 120 5.19 7.65 -8.33
CA LEU A 120 5.04 6.19 -8.35
C LEU A 120 6.33 5.42 -7.99
N GLN A 121 7.49 6.09 -7.95
CA GLN A 121 8.73 5.52 -7.44
C GLN A 121 8.77 5.41 -5.90
N GLU A 122 7.94 6.20 -5.20
CA GLU A 122 7.92 6.26 -3.74
C GLU A 122 7.20 5.05 -3.15
N ARG A 123 7.84 4.40 -2.16
CA ARG A 123 7.32 3.16 -1.56
C ARG A 123 5.93 3.34 -0.94
N GLU A 124 5.68 4.47 -0.26
CA GLU A 124 4.39 4.73 0.39
C GLU A 124 3.26 4.88 -0.64
N VAL A 125 3.54 5.55 -1.76
CA VAL A 125 2.60 5.64 -2.90
C VAL A 125 2.32 4.25 -3.46
N GLN A 126 3.34 3.41 -3.65
CA GLN A 126 3.14 2.05 -4.14
C GLN A 126 2.31 1.19 -3.20
N LEU A 127 2.54 1.30 -1.88
CA LEU A 127 1.73 0.61 -0.88
C LEU A 127 0.28 1.09 -0.92
N GLY A 128 0.05 2.41 -1.07
CA GLY A 128 -1.30 2.98 -1.21
C GLY A 128 -2.03 2.53 -2.49
N VAL A 129 -1.33 2.51 -3.63
CA VAL A 129 -1.93 2.20 -4.95
C VAL A 129 -2.02 0.70 -5.19
N PHE A 130 -0.94 -0.05 -4.97
CA PHE A 130 -0.82 -1.46 -5.36
C PHE A 130 -0.96 -2.43 -4.18
N SER A 131 -0.95 -1.94 -2.94
CA SER A 131 -0.94 -2.77 -1.71
C SER A 131 0.31 -3.64 -1.57
N ARG A 132 1.37 -3.31 -2.31
CA ARG A 132 2.71 -3.92 -2.24
C ARG A 132 3.73 -3.01 -2.93
N PRO A 133 5.01 -3.09 -2.57
CA PRO A 133 6.07 -2.52 -3.39
C PRO A 133 6.14 -3.24 -4.76
N LEU A 134 6.51 -2.47 -5.78
CA LEU A 134 6.76 -2.98 -7.12
C LEU A 134 8.25 -3.32 -7.28
N ASN A 135 8.53 -4.46 -7.91
CA ASN A 135 9.88 -4.82 -8.32
C ASN A 135 10.16 -4.19 -9.68
N GLY A 136 11.33 -3.59 -9.81
CA GLY A 136 11.73 -2.91 -11.03
C GLY A 136 13.23 -2.92 -11.26
N PHE A 137 13.63 -2.42 -12.43
CA PHE A 137 15.02 -2.19 -12.82
C PHE A 137 15.15 -0.79 -13.45
N GLU A 138 16.34 -0.20 -13.39
CA GLU A 138 16.60 1.11 -13.99
C GLU A 138 16.65 0.97 -15.51
N ASP A 139 16.08 1.94 -16.22
CA ASP A 139 16.18 2.05 -17.67
C ASP A 139 16.13 3.52 -18.08
N GLU A 140 16.34 3.77 -19.36
CA GLU A 140 16.44 5.10 -19.93
C GLU A 140 15.38 5.30 -21.01
N LEU A 141 14.78 6.49 -21.03
CA LEU A 141 13.88 6.94 -22.08
C LEU A 141 14.59 7.99 -22.94
N PRO A 142 15.10 7.62 -24.12
CA PRO A 142 15.78 8.55 -25.02
C PRO A 142 14.78 9.42 -25.80
N GLN A 143 15.21 10.61 -26.22
CA GLN A 143 14.44 11.61 -26.97
C GLN A 143 13.31 12.28 -26.20
N TYR A 144 13.32 12.17 -24.87
CA TYR A 144 12.37 12.86 -24.01
C TYR A 144 13.11 13.65 -22.95
N ILE A 145 12.49 14.74 -22.51
CA ILE A 145 12.87 15.48 -21.31
C ILE A 145 11.65 15.65 -20.40
N ILE A 146 11.89 15.82 -19.11
CA ILE A 146 10.85 16.26 -18.18
C ILE A 146 10.72 17.77 -18.32
N SER A 147 9.55 18.23 -18.76
CA SER A 147 9.26 19.67 -18.88
C SER A 147 9.44 20.37 -17.53
N LYS A 148 10.13 21.51 -17.55
CA LYS A 148 10.22 22.41 -16.39
C LYS A 148 8.95 23.24 -16.20
N GLU A 149 8.20 23.44 -17.27
CA GLU A 149 6.89 24.10 -17.24
C GLU A 149 5.85 23.06 -16.85
N LYS A 150 5.47 23.10 -15.58
CA LYS A 150 4.40 22.26 -15.06
C LYS A 150 3.07 22.78 -15.59
N VAL A 151 2.26 21.92 -16.19
CA VAL A 151 0.87 22.27 -16.50
C VAL A 151 0.17 22.56 -15.17
N ALA A 152 -0.42 23.76 -15.04
CA ALA A 152 -1.04 24.27 -13.81
C ALA A 152 -0.12 24.22 -12.56
N ASP A 153 1.20 24.40 -12.69
CA ASP A 153 2.18 24.41 -11.58
C ASP A 153 2.33 23.09 -10.78
N LEU A 154 1.68 22.00 -11.21
CA LEU A 154 1.61 20.74 -10.44
C LEU A 154 2.23 19.52 -11.14
N TYR A 155 2.30 19.48 -12.48
CA TYR A 155 2.51 18.22 -13.21
C TYR A 155 3.78 18.20 -14.10
N PRO A 156 4.83 17.43 -13.76
CA PRO A 156 5.94 17.19 -14.67
C PRO A 156 5.46 16.35 -15.87
N THR A 157 5.70 16.84 -17.08
CA THR A 157 5.22 16.22 -18.32
C THR A 157 6.39 15.75 -19.17
N LEU A 158 6.28 14.55 -19.76
CA LEU A 158 7.21 14.08 -20.79
C LEU A 158 7.06 14.94 -22.05
N LEU A 159 8.14 15.55 -22.51
CA LEU A 159 8.19 16.27 -23.76
C LEU A 159 9.10 15.53 -24.73
N HIS A 160 8.55 15.06 -25.86
CA HIS A 160 9.34 14.43 -26.92
C HIS A 160 10.11 15.52 -27.66
N THR A 161 11.44 15.49 -27.55
CA THR A 161 12.33 16.47 -28.20
C THR A 161 12.86 15.96 -29.53
N GLY A 162 12.87 14.64 -29.74
CA GLY A 162 13.48 14.00 -30.92
C GLY A 162 15.01 14.01 -30.91
N VAL A 163 15.64 14.63 -29.92
CA VAL A 163 17.10 14.75 -29.77
C VAL A 163 17.63 13.50 -29.08
N LYS A 164 18.63 12.83 -29.64
CA LYS A 164 19.11 11.53 -29.11
C LYS A 164 19.84 11.66 -27.78
N GLU A 165 20.40 12.83 -27.52
CA GLU A 165 21.16 13.17 -26.32
C GLU A 165 20.24 13.44 -25.12
N ASP A 166 18.96 13.74 -25.36
CA ASP A 166 17.97 13.94 -24.31
C ASP A 166 17.52 12.59 -23.76
N ILE A 167 17.80 12.34 -22.49
CA ILE A 167 17.54 11.06 -21.84
C ILE A 167 16.93 11.31 -20.46
N ILE A 168 15.85 10.58 -20.16
CA ILE A 168 15.29 10.49 -18.81
C ILE A 168 15.69 9.16 -18.21
N LYS A 169 16.36 9.21 -17.05
CA LYS A 169 16.59 8.04 -16.22
C LYS A 169 15.38 7.81 -15.34
N GLY A 170 14.89 6.58 -15.30
CA GLY A 170 13.71 6.23 -14.53
C GLY A 170 13.71 4.78 -14.06
N GLN A 171 12.67 4.45 -13.33
CA GLN A 171 12.47 3.11 -12.80
C GLN A 171 11.38 2.41 -13.61
N VAL A 172 11.68 1.22 -14.10
CA VAL A 172 10.72 0.37 -14.82
C VAL A 172 10.19 -0.70 -13.89
N TYR A 173 8.89 -0.73 -13.68
CA TYR A 173 8.22 -1.74 -12.87
C TYR A 173 7.49 -2.77 -13.74
N THR A 174 7.42 -4.00 -13.26
CA THR A 174 6.62 -5.05 -13.91
C THR A 174 5.25 -5.14 -13.24
N LEU A 175 4.18 -4.89 -14.02
CA LEU A 175 2.80 -4.85 -13.54
C LEU A 175 1.94 -5.91 -14.23
N SER A 176 1.01 -6.48 -13.48
CA SER A 176 -0.15 -7.18 -14.04
C SER A 176 -1.11 -6.20 -14.71
N HIS A 177 -2.02 -6.72 -15.55
CA HIS A 177 -3.04 -5.89 -16.19
C HIS A 177 -3.92 -5.12 -15.17
N GLN A 178 -4.29 -5.75 -14.05
CA GLN A 178 -5.09 -5.11 -12.99
C GLN A 178 -4.31 -4.02 -12.25
N GLU A 179 -3.03 -4.22 -11.97
CA GLU A 179 -2.19 -3.19 -11.36
C GLU A 179 -2.01 -2.01 -12.29
N LEU A 180 -1.87 -2.27 -13.59
CA LEU A 180 -1.78 -1.21 -14.57
C LEU A 180 -3.05 -0.34 -14.59
N GLN A 181 -4.24 -0.92 -14.44
CA GLN A 181 -5.50 -0.18 -14.26
C GLN A 181 -5.55 0.62 -12.94
N LYS A 182 -4.92 0.13 -11.86
CA LYS A 182 -4.80 0.90 -10.62
C LYS A 182 -3.89 2.11 -10.79
N ALA A 183 -2.80 1.97 -11.56
CA ALA A 183 -1.93 3.08 -11.91
C ALA A 183 -2.70 4.13 -12.73
N ASP A 184 -3.53 3.72 -13.70
CA ASP A 184 -4.36 4.64 -14.49
C ASP A 184 -5.28 5.49 -13.58
N LYS A 185 -5.86 4.85 -12.55
CA LYS A 185 -6.73 5.52 -11.58
C LYS A 185 -5.96 6.50 -10.67
N TYR A 186 -4.72 6.17 -10.31
CA TYR A 186 -3.88 7.03 -9.46
C TYR A 186 -3.46 8.30 -10.21
N GLU A 187 -2.99 8.16 -11.45
CA GLU A 187 -2.56 9.29 -12.29
C GLU A 187 -3.74 10.20 -12.68
N GLY A 188 -4.94 9.60 -12.76
CA GLY A 188 -6.19 10.33 -12.91
C GLY A 188 -6.40 10.91 -14.32
N ALA A 189 -7.31 11.87 -14.43
CA ALA A 189 -7.76 12.37 -15.74
C ALA A 189 -6.73 13.25 -16.46
N ALA A 190 -5.77 13.83 -15.72
CA ALA A 190 -4.77 14.76 -16.23
C ALA A 190 -3.69 14.09 -17.07
N TYR A 191 -3.52 12.77 -16.92
CA TYR A 191 -2.55 12.00 -17.65
C TYR A 191 -3.23 10.99 -18.59
N GLU A 192 -2.52 10.63 -19.64
CA GLU A 192 -2.81 9.47 -20.46
C GLU A 192 -1.59 8.57 -20.58
N ARG A 193 -1.84 7.30 -20.85
CA ARG A 193 -0.79 6.30 -20.93
C ARG A 193 -0.41 6.06 -22.38
N ILE A 194 0.85 6.26 -22.70
CA ILE A 194 1.43 6.01 -24.02
C ILE A 194 2.40 4.83 -23.97
N LEU A 195 2.47 4.08 -25.07
CA LEU A 195 3.43 2.99 -25.21
C LEU A 195 4.71 3.55 -25.85
N ILE A 196 5.84 3.37 -25.18
CA ILE A 196 7.15 3.90 -25.58
C ILE A 196 8.19 2.79 -25.57
N GLN A 197 9.23 2.94 -26.39
CA GLN A 197 10.38 2.03 -26.38
C GLN A 197 11.52 2.66 -25.57
N LEU A 198 12.02 1.89 -24.60
CA LEU A 198 13.14 2.30 -23.73
C LEU A 198 14.48 2.01 -24.40
N ALA A 199 15.58 2.55 -23.85
CA ALA A 199 16.94 2.32 -24.32
C ALA A 199 17.32 0.82 -24.30
N SER A 200 16.78 0.05 -23.35
CA SER A 200 16.96 -1.41 -23.34
C SER A 200 16.21 -2.17 -24.46
N GLY A 201 15.44 -1.47 -25.31
CA GLY A 201 14.63 -2.03 -26.39
C GLY A 201 13.26 -2.56 -25.95
N LYS A 202 12.96 -2.55 -24.65
CA LYS A 202 11.67 -2.97 -24.09
C LYS A 202 10.60 -1.93 -24.37
N ASN A 203 9.39 -2.40 -24.69
CA ASN A 203 8.21 -1.55 -24.74
C ASN A 203 7.64 -1.40 -23.33
N ALA A 204 7.51 -0.16 -22.86
CA ALA A 204 6.92 0.17 -21.58
C ALA A 204 5.82 1.20 -21.76
N TRP A 205 4.84 1.15 -20.87
CA TRP A 205 3.91 2.24 -20.71
C TRP A 205 4.57 3.39 -19.95
N ALA A 206 4.21 4.63 -20.28
CA ALA A 206 4.51 5.80 -19.47
C ALA A 206 3.31 6.74 -19.47
N TYR A 207 3.20 7.57 -18.43
CA TYR A 207 2.17 8.59 -18.35
C TYR A 207 2.70 9.92 -18.90
N ILE A 208 1.89 10.59 -19.71
CA ILE A 208 2.13 11.94 -20.24
C ILE A 208 0.90 12.80 -19.92
N ALA A 209 1.11 14.07 -19.59
CA ALA A 209 0.00 14.99 -19.38
C ALA A 209 -0.74 15.24 -20.69
N LYS A 210 -2.07 15.40 -20.61
CA LYS A 210 -2.94 15.77 -21.73
C LYS A 210 -2.87 17.25 -22.07
#